data_AF-A0A925YW04-F1
#
_entry.id   AF-A0A925YW04-F1
#
_cell.length_a   1.000
_cell.length_b   1.000
_cell.length_c   1.000
_cell.angle_alpha   90.00
_cell.angle_beta   90.00
_cell.angle_gamma   90.00
#
_symmetry.space_group_name_H-M   'P 1'
#
loop_
_entity.id
_entity.type
_entity.pdbx_description
1 polymer ?
#
loop_
_entity_poly.entity_id
_entity_poly.type
_entity_poly.pdbx_seq_one_letter_code
_entity_poly.pdbx_strand_id
1 'polypeptide(L)'
;DGLAADLVISLFESRDSSLWIATDGGGISRFHQGRFHTYTTKEGLPSNVVFRIYEDGEGIIWAGTNTGFCRIKVSSDDRININYITSRNGLYSDAVFQIFEDNRKNFWFGTDRGVFSVPRESLVKVAEGKAEYLISTGYSEADGMKSGECSAPALGCKTPDGRLWFPTLKGVSVFDPNAIRKNPLPPPVLIERVVIDKAVVSTGEAFELAPGAGKFEFHYTALSFIAPEKVRFKYQLEGNDKEWIDAGTQRVAYYTNLPQGNYRFRVKACNNDGLWNETGVAVTFYQQPFFYQTVWFYALGAIALVGAGAGAARFRVKQLQQRQRELEAIVVERTLSLQREKEKAEEARRDALSQKEIAESANQLKTELLSLAAHDLKNPLQGIIGYTALIQERNTDEKAAGFLESIGHSSQRMVKLISDLLQTSAIESGKIELQLTTLDVAMLAAMVVKNCSDQAAQKSQHIEFVAAEDCFATADAGLLVNVIENLISNAIKYSPHGKTIWVSIEKLRIEETANFRSALDVSHFAIRISVRDEGLGLSAEEVPKLFMKFQRLSSRPTGGESSSGLGLSIVKQLVELHGGTVSGSSEGKGKGSVFSIDLPAFTNLRNAAREAVPEPAAQGGATGGA
;
A
#
# COMPACT_ATOMS: atom_id res chain seq x y z
N ASP A 1 16.41 -50.79 -50.12
CA ASP A 1 15.51 -51.30 -51.18
C ASP A 1 14.90 -52.60 -50.74
N GLY A 2 13.57 -52.65 -50.62
CA GLY A 2 12.85 -53.84 -50.19
C GLY A 2 11.46 -53.51 -49.68
N LEU A 3 10.65 -54.55 -49.50
CA LEU A 3 9.35 -54.48 -48.85
C LEU A 3 9.51 -54.04 -47.39
N ALA A 4 8.57 -53.24 -46.89
CA ALA A 4 8.66 -52.64 -45.55
C ALA A 4 8.53 -53.63 -44.38
N ALA A 5 7.78 -54.72 -44.58
CA ALA A 5 7.51 -55.73 -43.56
C ALA A 5 7.12 -57.05 -44.21
N ASP A 6 7.38 -58.15 -43.50
CA ASP A 6 7.12 -59.52 -43.99
C ASP A 6 5.63 -59.88 -43.98
N LEU A 7 4.85 -59.27 -43.07
CA LEU A 7 3.42 -59.55 -42.92
C LEU A 7 2.59 -58.69 -43.88
N VAL A 8 2.41 -59.18 -45.10
CA VAL A 8 1.56 -58.56 -46.12
C VAL A 8 0.09 -58.88 -45.86
N ILE A 9 -0.75 -57.84 -45.77
CA ILE A 9 -2.21 -57.97 -45.55
C ILE A 9 -2.97 -57.91 -46.88
N SER A 10 -2.55 -57.06 -47.82
CA SER A 10 -3.25 -56.86 -49.09
C SER A 10 -2.31 -56.44 -50.19
N LEU A 11 -2.58 -56.91 -51.40
CA LEU A 11 -1.94 -56.50 -52.65
C LEU A 11 -2.98 -55.83 -53.54
N PHE A 12 -2.62 -54.73 -54.19
CA PHE A 12 -3.48 -54.00 -55.11
C PHE A 12 -2.66 -53.51 -56.30
N GLU A 13 -3.02 -53.94 -57.50
CA GLU A 13 -2.44 -53.43 -58.74
C GLU A 13 -3.25 -52.23 -59.21
N SER A 14 -2.62 -51.06 -59.29
CA SER A 14 -3.25 -49.84 -59.80
C SER A 14 -3.18 -49.76 -61.32
N ARG A 15 -4.02 -48.90 -61.92
CA ARG A 15 -4.10 -48.71 -63.38
C ARG A 15 -2.81 -48.20 -64.02
N ASP A 16 -1.92 -47.58 -63.24
CA ASP A 16 -0.58 -47.17 -63.67
C ASP A 16 0.46 -48.30 -63.62
N SER A 17 0.00 -49.55 -63.43
CA SER A 17 0.82 -50.76 -63.25
C SER A 17 1.75 -50.71 -62.03
N SER A 18 1.49 -49.84 -61.05
CA SER A 18 2.12 -49.95 -59.73
C SER A 18 1.47 -51.06 -58.92
N LEU A 19 2.29 -51.83 -58.21
CA LEU A 19 1.81 -52.75 -57.19
C LEU A 19 1.89 -52.08 -55.82
N TRP A 20 0.73 -51.83 -55.21
CA TRP A 20 0.60 -51.32 -53.86
C TRP A 20 0.43 -52.46 -52.87
N ILE A 21 1.19 -52.42 -51.79
CA ILE A 21 1.35 -53.51 -50.84
C ILE A 21 1.06 -52.96 -49.45
N ALA A 22 -0.06 -53.37 -48.87
CA ALA A 22 -0.44 -53.04 -47.51
C ALA A 22 0.13 -54.08 -46.54
N THR A 23 0.70 -53.62 -45.43
CA THR A 23 1.36 -54.47 -44.45
C THR A 23 0.81 -54.27 -43.04
N ASP A 24 1.06 -55.25 -42.18
CA ASP A 24 0.86 -55.11 -40.74
C ASP A 24 2.10 -54.50 -40.10
N GLY A 25 2.06 -53.19 -39.82
CA GLY A 25 3.10 -52.48 -39.08
C GLY A 25 4.23 -51.87 -39.94
N GLY A 26 4.32 -52.20 -41.23
CA GLY A 26 5.27 -51.61 -42.17
C GLY A 26 4.73 -50.45 -43.02
N GLY A 27 3.44 -50.14 -42.92
CA GLY A 27 2.77 -49.14 -43.76
C GLY A 27 2.41 -49.68 -45.14
N ILE A 28 2.57 -48.84 -46.17
CA ILE A 28 2.25 -49.15 -47.56
C ILE A 28 3.52 -49.07 -48.40
N SER A 29 3.87 -50.15 -49.10
CA SER A 29 4.93 -50.12 -50.11
C SER A 29 4.32 -50.06 -51.52
N ARG A 30 4.78 -49.12 -52.34
CA ARG A 30 4.50 -49.05 -53.77
C ARG A 30 5.69 -49.57 -54.54
N PHE A 31 5.49 -50.62 -55.33
CA PHE A 31 6.43 -51.10 -56.32
C PHE A 31 6.07 -50.52 -57.68
N HIS A 32 6.92 -49.63 -58.20
CA HIS A 32 6.73 -48.99 -59.50
C HIS A 32 8.06 -48.94 -60.23
N GLN A 33 8.08 -49.34 -61.50
CA GLN A 33 9.28 -49.33 -62.35
C GLN A 33 10.51 -50.01 -61.72
N GLY A 34 10.30 -51.16 -61.06
CA GLY A 34 11.39 -51.92 -60.45
C GLY A 34 11.88 -51.39 -59.09
N ARG A 35 11.26 -50.33 -58.55
CA ARG A 35 11.66 -49.71 -57.28
C ARG A 35 10.55 -49.78 -56.24
N PHE A 36 10.93 -50.03 -54.99
CA PHE A 36 10.04 -49.95 -53.85
C PHE A 36 10.14 -48.57 -53.19
N HIS A 37 9.00 -47.94 -52.95
CA HIS A 37 8.87 -46.78 -52.07
C HIS A 37 7.88 -47.10 -50.97
N THR A 38 8.27 -46.88 -49.72
CA THR A 38 7.44 -47.17 -48.55
C THR A 38 6.95 -45.88 -47.91
N TYR A 39 5.67 -45.84 -47.59
CA TYR A 39 5.02 -44.77 -46.85
C TYR A 39 4.55 -45.31 -45.51
N THR A 40 4.85 -44.56 -44.46
CA THR A 40 4.53 -44.86 -43.06
C THR A 40 3.84 -43.65 -42.44
N THR A 41 3.62 -43.68 -41.13
CA THR A 41 3.16 -42.51 -40.36
C THR A 41 4.09 -41.30 -40.50
N LYS A 42 5.37 -41.48 -40.82
CA LYS A 42 6.32 -40.37 -41.08
C LYS A 42 5.97 -39.59 -42.34
N GLU A 43 5.38 -40.26 -43.34
CA GLU A 43 4.95 -39.67 -44.61
C GLU A 43 3.48 -39.23 -44.59
N GLY A 44 2.80 -39.36 -43.45
CA GLY A 44 1.44 -38.88 -43.24
C GLY A 44 0.35 -39.96 -43.24
N LEU A 45 0.70 -41.25 -43.24
CA LEU A 45 -0.31 -42.29 -42.98
C LEU A 45 -0.87 -42.14 -41.55
N PRO A 46 -2.16 -42.44 -41.33
CA PRO A 46 -2.73 -42.43 -39.99
C PRO A 46 -2.28 -43.63 -39.15
N SER A 47 -1.81 -44.71 -39.80
CA SER A 47 -1.24 -45.90 -39.17
C SER A 47 -0.32 -46.65 -40.12
N ASN A 48 0.57 -47.47 -39.56
CA ASN A 48 1.37 -48.44 -40.30
C ASN A 48 0.69 -49.81 -40.46
N VAL A 49 -0.47 -50.03 -39.84
CA VAL A 49 -1.29 -51.23 -40.06
C VAL A 49 -2.35 -50.90 -41.09
N VAL A 50 -2.17 -51.40 -42.31
CA VAL A 50 -3.05 -51.07 -43.45
C VAL A 50 -3.77 -52.32 -43.91
N PHE A 51 -5.10 -52.27 -43.96
CA PHE A 51 -5.92 -53.44 -44.28
C PHE A 51 -6.23 -53.55 -45.76
N ARG A 52 -6.62 -52.45 -46.40
CA ARG A 52 -7.09 -52.45 -47.80
C ARG A 52 -6.66 -51.21 -48.53
N ILE A 53 -6.46 -51.39 -49.82
CA ILE A 53 -6.13 -50.35 -50.79
C ILE A 53 -7.20 -50.39 -51.88
N TYR A 54 -7.66 -49.22 -52.29
CA TYR A 54 -8.68 -49.04 -53.31
C TYR A 54 -8.29 -47.86 -54.22
N GLU A 55 -8.39 -48.04 -55.53
CA GLU A 55 -8.22 -46.96 -56.50
C GLU A 55 -9.58 -46.50 -57.00
N ASP A 56 -9.85 -45.19 -56.91
CA ASP A 56 -11.11 -44.64 -57.39
C ASP A 56 -11.14 -44.42 -58.91
N GLY A 57 -12.29 -43.96 -59.41
CA GLY A 57 -12.46 -43.64 -60.83
C GLY A 57 -11.47 -42.61 -61.40
N GLU A 58 -10.85 -41.79 -60.57
CA GLU A 58 -9.92 -40.71 -60.93
C GLU A 58 -8.45 -41.12 -60.79
N GLY A 59 -8.17 -42.39 -60.45
CA GLY A 59 -6.82 -42.91 -60.24
C GLY A 59 -6.21 -42.50 -58.89
N ILE A 60 -7.02 -42.02 -57.96
CA ILE A 60 -6.56 -41.69 -56.61
C ILE A 60 -6.59 -42.95 -55.76
N ILE A 61 -5.50 -43.18 -55.03
CA ILE A 61 -5.38 -44.31 -54.12
C ILE A 61 -5.97 -43.92 -52.77
N TRP A 62 -6.75 -44.84 -52.21
CA TRP A 62 -7.37 -44.74 -50.90
C TRP A 62 -6.99 -45.96 -50.09
N ALA A 63 -6.66 -45.79 -48.81
CA ALA A 63 -6.27 -46.89 -47.96
C ALA A 63 -7.00 -46.85 -46.61
N GLY A 64 -7.49 -48.02 -46.19
CA GLY A 64 -8.12 -48.24 -44.91
C GLY A 64 -7.10 -48.78 -43.92
N THR A 65 -7.01 -48.17 -42.75
CA THR A 65 -6.06 -48.54 -41.70
C THR A 65 -6.80 -48.89 -40.41
N ASN A 66 -6.07 -49.31 -39.37
CA ASN A 66 -6.67 -49.53 -38.04
C ASN A 66 -7.02 -48.24 -37.29
N THR A 67 -6.50 -47.08 -37.69
CA THR A 67 -6.73 -45.79 -37.01
C THR A 67 -7.03 -44.65 -38.00
N GLY A 68 -7.76 -44.97 -39.06
CA GLY A 68 -8.35 -43.99 -39.95
C GLY A 68 -8.41 -44.49 -41.39
N PHE A 69 -8.68 -43.51 -42.25
CA PHE A 69 -8.77 -43.69 -43.69
C PHE A 69 -7.88 -42.64 -44.34
N CYS A 70 -7.12 -42.98 -45.38
CA CYS A 70 -6.28 -41.99 -46.06
C CYS A 70 -6.46 -41.99 -47.57
N ARG A 71 -6.17 -40.82 -48.13
CA ARG A 71 -6.08 -40.52 -49.54
C ARG A 71 -4.62 -40.32 -49.90
N ILE A 72 -4.16 -40.98 -50.94
CA ILE A 72 -2.79 -40.94 -51.44
C ILE A 72 -2.87 -40.47 -52.91
N LYS A 73 -2.37 -39.26 -53.15
CA LYS A 73 -2.23 -38.70 -54.50
C LYS A 73 -0.78 -38.81 -54.94
N VAL A 74 -0.58 -39.40 -56.11
CA VAL A 74 0.70 -39.38 -56.82
C VAL A 74 0.64 -38.28 -57.86
N SER A 75 1.56 -37.33 -57.80
CA SER A 75 1.73 -36.30 -58.84
C SER A 75 2.50 -36.86 -60.04
N SER A 76 2.48 -36.12 -61.15
CA SER A 76 3.19 -36.51 -62.39
C SER A 76 4.72 -36.59 -62.23
N ASP A 77 5.28 -35.88 -61.23
CA ASP A 77 6.70 -35.94 -60.86
C ASP A 77 6.99 -36.95 -59.74
N ASP A 78 6.08 -37.91 -59.55
CA ASP A 78 6.17 -39.02 -58.58
C ASP A 78 6.22 -38.59 -57.10
N ARG A 79 5.80 -37.35 -56.79
CA ARG A 79 5.62 -36.92 -55.39
C ARG A 79 4.30 -37.43 -54.84
N ILE A 80 4.30 -37.72 -53.56
CA ILE A 80 3.14 -38.25 -52.85
C ILE A 80 2.61 -37.23 -51.88
N ASN A 81 1.29 -37.09 -51.86
CA ASN A 81 0.57 -36.37 -50.82
C ASN A 81 -0.41 -37.33 -50.14
N ILE A 82 -0.26 -37.48 -48.82
CA ILE A 82 -1.11 -38.33 -47.98
C ILE A 82 -1.93 -37.42 -47.07
N ASN A 83 -3.26 -37.54 -47.16
CA ASN A 83 -4.19 -36.88 -46.25
C ASN A 83 -5.06 -37.95 -45.59
N TYR A 84 -5.23 -37.87 -44.28
CA TYR A 84 -6.03 -38.84 -43.54
C TYR A 84 -7.27 -38.20 -42.92
N ILE A 85 -8.28 -39.04 -42.71
CA ILE A 85 -9.58 -38.69 -42.16
C ILE A 85 -9.84 -39.67 -41.01
N THR A 86 -10.29 -39.14 -39.89
CA THR A 86 -10.62 -39.92 -38.69
C THR A 86 -12.01 -39.58 -38.17
N SER A 87 -12.43 -40.24 -37.11
CA SER A 87 -13.65 -39.98 -36.33
C SER A 87 -13.74 -38.52 -35.86
N ARG A 88 -12.60 -37.84 -35.67
CA ARG A 88 -12.56 -36.39 -35.38
C ARG A 88 -13.16 -35.54 -36.50
N ASN A 89 -13.10 -36.02 -37.74
CA ASN A 89 -13.69 -35.36 -38.91
C ASN A 89 -15.11 -35.87 -39.21
N GLY A 90 -15.71 -36.72 -38.36
CA GLY A 90 -17.03 -37.29 -38.58
C GLY A 90 -17.06 -38.66 -39.27
N LEU A 91 -15.92 -39.35 -39.38
CA LEU A 91 -15.89 -40.76 -39.79
C LEU A 91 -16.58 -41.65 -38.75
N TYR A 92 -17.35 -42.65 -39.18
CA TYR A 92 -18.14 -43.49 -38.27
C TYR A 92 -17.28 -44.42 -37.40
N SER A 93 -16.19 -44.96 -37.95
CA SER A 93 -15.15 -45.66 -37.20
C SER A 93 -13.77 -45.46 -37.85
N ASP A 94 -12.73 -45.51 -37.03
CA ASP A 94 -11.34 -45.39 -37.47
C ASP A 94 -10.74 -46.72 -37.95
N ALA A 95 -11.28 -47.87 -37.53
CA ALA A 95 -10.81 -49.16 -38.02
C ALA A 95 -11.50 -49.52 -39.35
N VAL A 96 -10.84 -49.22 -40.46
CA VAL A 96 -11.38 -49.44 -41.81
C VAL A 96 -10.79 -50.70 -42.43
N PHE A 97 -11.61 -51.75 -42.48
CA PHE A 97 -11.22 -53.08 -42.95
C PHE A 97 -11.53 -53.34 -44.42
N GLN A 98 -12.51 -52.64 -44.99
CA GLN A 98 -12.94 -52.81 -46.38
C GLN A 98 -13.37 -51.48 -46.98
N ILE A 99 -13.18 -51.31 -48.29
CA ILE A 99 -13.54 -50.11 -49.04
C ILE A 99 -14.18 -50.54 -50.36
N PHE A 100 -15.39 -50.05 -50.64
CA PHE A 100 -16.05 -50.19 -51.93
C PHE A 100 -16.63 -48.85 -52.39
N GLU A 101 -16.68 -48.61 -53.70
CA GLU A 101 -17.45 -47.52 -54.29
C GLU A 101 -18.74 -48.06 -54.92
N ASP A 102 -19.89 -47.53 -54.54
CA ASP A 102 -21.16 -47.87 -55.18
C ASP A 102 -21.34 -47.14 -56.53
N ASN A 103 -22.42 -47.46 -57.26
CA ASN A 103 -22.69 -46.83 -58.55
C ASN A 103 -23.15 -45.36 -58.44
N ARG A 104 -23.40 -44.87 -57.23
CA ARG A 104 -23.83 -43.50 -56.91
C ARG A 104 -22.68 -42.64 -56.36
N LYS A 105 -21.44 -43.13 -56.44
CA LYS A 105 -20.24 -42.43 -55.96
C LYS A 105 -20.23 -42.22 -54.45
N ASN A 106 -20.83 -43.14 -53.68
CA ASN A 106 -20.58 -43.25 -52.25
C ASN A 106 -19.52 -44.31 -51.98
N PHE A 107 -18.64 -44.01 -51.04
CA PHE A 107 -17.74 -44.99 -50.48
C PHE A 107 -18.44 -45.71 -49.33
N TRP A 108 -18.25 -47.02 -49.29
CA TRP A 108 -18.79 -47.92 -48.30
C TRP A 108 -17.64 -48.63 -47.61
N PHE A 109 -17.71 -48.68 -46.29
CA PHE A 109 -16.63 -49.14 -45.44
C PHE A 109 -17.12 -50.22 -44.49
N GLY A 110 -16.38 -51.33 -44.42
CA GLY A 110 -16.57 -52.34 -43.37
C GLY A 110 -15.62 -52.06 -42.21
N THR A 111 -16.13 -52.07 -40.97
CA THR A 111 -15.37 -51.68 -39.78
C THR A 111 -15.62 -52.61 -38.59
N ASP A 112 -14.97 -52.31 -37.46
CA ASP A 112 -15.23 -52.91 -36.16
C ASP A 112 -16.62 -52.58 -35.56
N ARG A 113 -17.33 -51.57 -36.09
CA ARG A 113 -18.62 -51.04 -35.56
C ARG A 113 -19.78 -51.10 -36.54
N GLY A 114 -19.58 -51.70 -37.70
CA GLY A 114 -20.63 -51.95 -38.67
C GLY A 114 -20.14 -51.74 -40.08
N VAL A 115 -21.08 -51.35 -40.93
CA VAL A 115 -20.80 -50.81 -42.25
C VAL A 115 -21.19 -49.35 -42.25
N PHE A 116 -20.44 -48.47 -42.90
CA PHE A 116 -20.88 -47.09 -43.07
C PHE A 116 -20.65 -46.59 -44.49
N SER A 117 -21.45 -45.60 -44.90
CA SER A 117 -21.34 -44.97 -46.21
C SER A 117 -21.12 -43.47 -46.11
N VAL A 118 -20.29 -42.93 -47.01
CA VAL A 118 -20.01 -41.49 -47.14
C VAL A 118 -19.96 -41.12 -48.63
N PRO A 119 -20.55 -39.99 -49.07
CA PRO A 119 -20.34 -39.49 -50.42
C PRO A 119 -18.85 -39.24 -50.70
N ARG A 120 -18.34 -39.72 -51.85
CA ARG A 120 -16.92 -39.56 -52.23
C ARG A 120 -16.50 -38.08 -52.23
N GLU A 121 -17.36 -37.20 -52.70
CA GLU A 121 -17.11 -35.76 -52.71
C GLU A 121 -16.85 -35.18 -51.31
N SER A 122 -17.57 -35.67 -50.29
CA SER A 122 -17.35 -35.25 -48.90
C SER A 122 -15.99 -35.68 -48.38
N LEU A 123 -15.55 -36.91 -48.69
CA LEU A 123 -14.21 -37.40 -48.33
C LEU A 123 -13.13 -36.55 -48.99
N VAL A 124 -13.30 -36.22 -50.27
CA VAL A 124 -12.35 -35.37 -51.02
C VAL A 124 -12.28 -33.97 -50.41
N LYS A 125 -13.42 -33.34 -50.10
CA LYS A 125 -13.46 -32.01 -49.48
C LYS A 125 -12.72 -31.97 -48.14
N VAL A 126 -12.92 -32.98 -47.29
CA VAL A 126 -12.22 -33.07 -46.00
C VAL A 126 -10.73 -33.32 -46.20
N ALA A 127 -10.35 -34.27 -47.06
CA ALA A 127 -8.94 -34.55 -47.36
C ALA A 127 -8.19 -33.32 -47.92
N GLU A 128 -8.88 -32.44 -48.65
CA GLU A 128 -8.31 -31.20 -49.21
C GLU A 128 -8.39 -30.01 -48.25
N GLY A 129 -8.90 -30.19 -47.03
CA GLY A 129 -9.09 -29.10 -46.05
C GLY A 129 -10.18 -28.10 -46.45
N LYS A 130 -11.04 -28.42 -47.42
CA LYS A 130 -12.18 -27.60 -47.86
C LYS A 130 -13.43 -27.76 -46.98
N ALA A 131 -13.44 -28.77 -46.12
CA ALA A 131 -14.46 -29.01 -45.11
C ALA A 131 -13.79 -29.59 -43.85
N GLU A 132 -14.25 -29.20 -42.67
CA GLU A 132 -13.71 -29.70 -41.40
C GLU A 132 -14.33 -31.06 -41.01
N TYR A 133 -15.62 -31.24 -41.33
CA TYR A 133 -16.41 -32.41 -40.98
C TYR A 133 -17.15 -33.00 -42.19
N LEU A 134 -17.39 -34.31 -42.14
CA LEU A 134 -18.29 -35.04 -43.02
C LEU A 134 -19.40 -35.74 -42.22
N ILE A 135 -20.46 -36.15 -42.90
CA ILE A 135 -21.55 -36.92 -42.31
C ILE A 135 -21.44 -38.36 -42.80
N SER A 136 -21.25 -39.29 -41.87
CA SER A 136 -21.26 -40.72 -42.13
C SER A 136 -22.64 -41.32 -41.84
N THR A 137 -23.11 -42.22 -42.70
CA THR A 137 -24.31 -43.02 -42.45
C THR A 137 -23.90 -44.42 -42.03
N GLY A 138 -24.05 -44.75 -40.75
CA GLY A 138 -23.66 -46.04 -40.17
C GLY A 138 -24.80 -47.03 -40.06
N TYR A 139 -24.50 -48.29 -40.37
CA TYR A 139 -25.36 -49.45 -40.30
C TYR A 139 -24.74 -50.47 -39.34
N SER A 140 -25.54 -50.97 -38.40
CA SER A 140 -25.12 -51.92 -37.37
C SER A 140 -26.20 -53.00 -37.17
N GLU A 141 -26.17 -53.70 -36.04
CA GLU A 141 -27.18 -54.71 -35.68
C GLU A 141 -28.59 -54.11 -35.62
N ALA A 142 -28.70 -52.84 -35.24
CA ALA A 142 -29.92 -52.04 -35.28
C ALA A 142 -30.58 -52.00 -36.66
N ASP A 143 -29.79 -52.08 -37.74
CA ASP A 143 -30.28 -51.98 -39.13
C ASP A 143 -30.42 -53.36 -39.78
N GLY A 144 -30.28 -54.45 -39.00
CA GLY A 144 -30.48 -55.82 -39.46
C GLY A 144 -29.19 -56.61 -39.70
N MET A 145 -28.01 -56.06 -39.38
CA MET A 145 -26.78 -56.86 -39.39
C MET A 145 -26.83 -57.91 -38.26
N LYS A 146 -26.31 -59.11 -38.50
CA LYS A 146 -26.21 -60.15 -37.44
C LYS A 146 -25.08 -59.89 -36.45
N SER A 147 -24.08 -59.13 -36.87
CA SER A 147 -22.88 -58.75 -36.13
C SER A 147 -22.48 -57.35 -36.56
N GLY A 148 -22.23 -56.46 -35.61
CA GLY A 148 -21.66 -55.14 -35.90
C GLY A 148 -20.20 -55.21 -36.37
N GLU A 149 -19.46 -56.26 -36.06
CA GLU A 149 -18.04 -56.35 -36.41
C GLU A 149 -17.82 -57.01 -37.78
N CYS A 150 -17.23 -56.25 -38.71
CA CYS A 150 -16.74 -56.77 -39.99
C CYS A 150 -15.41 -57.52 -39.81
N SER A 151 -15.18 -58.55 -40.61
CA SER A 151 -13.95 -59.35 -40.53
C SER A 151 -12.84 -58.73 -41.39
N ALA A 152 -11.78 -58.24 -40.73
CA ALA A 152 -10.58 -57.71 -41.39
C ALA A 152 -9.86 -58.68 -42.35
N PRO A 153 -9.62 -59.96 -41.99
CA PRO A 153 -8.90 -60.86 -42.88
C PRO A 153 -9.72 -61.31 -44.09
N ALA A 154 -11.06 -61.34 -43.99
CA ALA A 154 -11.91 -61.78 -45.08
C ALA A 154 -12.05 -60.71 -46.18
N LEU A 155 -12.23 -61.16 -47.43
CA LEU A 155 -12.47 -60.29 -48.58
C LEU A 155 -13.97 -60.22 -48.86
N GLY A 156 -14.51 -59.00 -48.84
CA GLY A 156 -15.82 -58.72 -49.41
C GLY A 156 -15.73 -58.53 -50.92
N CYS A 157 -16.88 -58.31 -51.55
CA CYS A 157 -16.93 -58.00 -52.97
C CYS A 157 -18.11 -57.11 -53.34
N LYS A 158 -17.98 -56.41 -54.46
CA LYS A 158 -19.08 -55.78 -55.16
C LYS A 158 -19.50 -56.67 -56.32
N THR A 159 -20.76 -57.09 -56.36
CA THR A 159 -21.29 -57.91 -57.43
C THR A 159 -21.67 -57.06 -58.65
N PRO A 160 -21.80 -57.65 -59.86
CA PRO A 160 -22.14 -56.91 -61.08
C PRO A 160 -23.48 -56.16 -61.02
N ASP A 161 -24.44 -56.66 -60.24
CA ASP A 161 -25.73 -56.00 -59.99
C ASP A 161 -25.63 -54.83 -58.99
N GLY A 162 -24.43 -54.55 -58.46
CA GLY A 162 -24.14 -53.41 -57.61
C GLY A 162 -24.28 -53.66 -56.11
N ARG A 163 -24.61 -54.88 -55.66
CA ARG A 163 -24.64 -55.20 -54.23
C ARG A 163 -23.23 -55.29 -53.65
N LEU A 164 -23.12 -54.96 -52.37
CA LEU A 164 -21.89 -54.97 -51.60
C LEU A 164 -21.97 -56.05 -50.52
N TRP A 165 -21.03 -56.98 -50.54
CA TRP A 165 -20.96 -58.10 -49.61
C TRP A 165 -19.85 -57.84 -48.60
N PHE A 166 -20.21 -57.66 -47.34
CA PHE A 166 -19.30 -57.43 -46.22
C PHE A 166 -19.25 -58.67 -45.32
N PRO A 167 -18.12 -59.39 -45.29
CA PRO A 167 -17.82 -60.40 -44.28
C PRO A 167 -17.89 -59.82 -42.86
N THR A 168 -18.53 -60.56 -41.96
CA THR A 168 -18.72 -60.22 -40.54
C THR A 168 -18.35 -61.42 -39.67
N LEU A 169 -18.21 -61.22 -38.36
CA LEU A 169 -17.95 -62.33 -37.43
C LEU A 169 -19.06 -63.40 -37.38
N LYS A 170 -20.28 -63.08 -37.81
CA LYS A 170 -21.43 -64.01 -37.82
C LYS A 170 -21.97 -64.30 -39.22
N GLY A 171 -21.10 -64.30 -40.23
CA GLY A 171 -21.45 -64.59 -41.63
C GLY A 171 -21.24 -63.38 -42.53
N VAL A 172 -22.15 -63.12 -43.46
CA VAL A 172 -22.02 -62.01 -44.42
C VAL A 172 -23.22 -61.07 -44.31
N SER A 173 -22.96 -59.77 -44.36
CA SER A 173 -23.98 -58.74 -44.54
C SER A 173 -23.98 -58.26 -45.99
N VAL A 174 -25.15 -58.22 -46.63
CA VAL A 174 -25.30 -57.81 -48.03
C VAL A 174 -26.08 -56.52 -48.09
N PHE A 175 -25.50 -55.50 -48.71
CA PHE A 175 -26.11 -54.20 -48.90
C PHE A 175 -26.44 -54.01 -50.38
N ASP A 176 -27.66 -53.58 -50.66
CA ASP A 176 -28.03 -53.02 -51.96
C ASP A 176 -28.17 -51.50 -51.79
N PRO A 177 -27.16 -50.70 -52.21
CA PRO A 177 -27.20 -49.24 -52.09
C PRO A 177 -28.41 -48.60 -52.77
N ASN A 178 -29.05 -49.28 -53.73
CA ASN A 178 -30.25 -48.78 -54.40
C ASN A 178 -31.55 -49.07 -53.64
N ALA A 179 -31.55 -50.08 -52.77
CA ALA A 179 -32.74 -50.50 -52.03
C ALA A 179 -32.87 -49.86 -50.63
N ILE A 180 -31.82 -49.18 -50.14
CA ILE A 180 -31.86 -48.51 -48.83
C ILE A 180 -32.84 -47.33 -48.89
N ARG A 181 -33.92 -47.45 -48.10
CA ARG A 181 -34.95 -46.43 -47.97
C ARG A 181 -34.70 -45.62 -46.71
N LYS A 182 -34.72 -44.29 -46.85
CA LYS A 182 -34.74 -43.39 -45.69
C LYS A 182 -36.10 -43.44 -45.02
N ASN A 183 -36.11 -43.38 -43.69
CA ASN A 183 -37.29 -43.20 -42.87
C ASN A 183 -37.82 -41.76 -43.03
N PRO A 184 -38.94 -41.55 -43.74
CA PRO A 184 -39.48 -40.22 -43.99
C PRO A 184 -40.33 -39.69 -42.84
N LEU A 185 -40.50 -40.47 -41.76
CA LEU A 185 -41.39 -40.14 -40.66
C LEU A 185 -40.59 -39.48 -39.53
N PRO A 186 -40.83 -38.18 -39.23
CA PRO A 186 -40.30 -37.58 -38.02
C PRO A 186 -40.97 -38.24 -36.81
N PRO A 187 -40.22 -38.59 -35.75
CA PRO A 187 -40.78 -39.36 -34.66
C PRO A 187 -41.67 -38.45 -33.76
N PRO A 188 -42.91 -38.86 -33.44
CA PRO A 188 -43.72 -38.18 -32.44
C PRO A 188 -43.00 -38.19 -31.08
N VAL A 189 -42.88 -37.04 -30.44
CA VAL A 189 -42.17 -36.87 -29.15
C VAL A 189 -43.17 -36.71 -28.03
N LEU A 190 -42.90 -37.33 -26.89
CA LEU A 190 -43.76 -37.34 -25.72
C LEU A 190 -42.92 -37.08 -24.47
N ILE A 191 -43.46 -36.30 -23.54
CA ILE A 191 -42.94 -36.20 -22.18
C ILE A 191 -43.72 -37.24 -21.36
N GLU A 192 -43.04 -38.30 -20.94
CA GLU A 192 -43.64 -39.44 -20.23
C GLU A 192 -44.05 -39.06 -18.82
N ARG A 193 -43.18 -38.31 -18.13
CA ARG A 193 -43.41 -37.82 -16.77
C ARG A 193 -42.45 -36.70 -16.43
N VAL A 194 -42.89 -35.82 -15.53
CA VAL A 194 -42.03 -34.86 -14.86
C VAL A 194 -41.93 -35.26 -13.40
N VAL A 195 -40.71 -35.40 -12.89
CA VAL A 195 -40.43 -35.75 -11.50
C VAL A 195 -39.81 -34.54 -10.81
N ILE A 196 -40.40 -34.13 -9.70
CA ILE A 196 -39.95 -32.99 -8.90
C ILE A 196 -39.76 -33.48 -7.47
N ASP A 197 -38.54 -33.41 -6.96
CA ASP A 197 -38.18 -33.90 -5.61
C ASP A 197 -38.72 -35.31 -5.30
N LYS A 198 -38.61 -36.21 -6.29
CA LYS A 198 -39.10 -37.61 -6.29
C LYS A 198 -40.61 -37.80 -6.43
N ALA A 199 -41.40 -36.73 -6.50
CA ALA A 199 -42.84 -36.81 -6.77
C ALA A 199 -43.13 -36.64 -8.26
N VAL A 200 -44.03 -37.47 -8.80
CA VAL A 200 -44.47 -37.36 -10.20
C VAL A 200 -45.56 -36.29 -10.31
N VAL A 201 -45.39 -35.36 -11.26
CA VAL A 201 -46.35 -34.28 -11.54
C VAL A 201 -47.04 -34.53 -12.88
N SER A 202 -48.34 -34.20 -12.94
CA SER A 202 -49.15 -34.34 -14.16
C SER A 202 -48.69 -33.34 -15.23
N THR A 203 -48.50 -33.82 -16.46
CA THR A 203 -47.95 -33.05 -17.59
C THR A 203 -49.01 -32.50 -18.55
N GLY A 204 -50.30 -32.72 -18.25
CA GLY A 204 -51.42 -32.39 -19.15
C GLY A 204 -51.82 -30.90 -19.18
N GLU A 205 -51.55 -30.15 -18.11
CA GLU A 205 -51.85 -28.72 -17.99
C GLU A 205 -50.69 -27.97 -17.36
N ALA A 206 -50.68 -26.64 -17.48
CA ALA A 206 -49.70 -25.81 -16.79
C ALA A 206 -49.85 -25.98 -15.28
N PHE A 207 -48.77 -26.30 -14.58
CA PHE A 207 -48.79 -26.53 -13.14
C PHE A 207 -47.93 -25.52 -12.38
N GLU A 208 -48.31 -25.26 -11.14
CA GLU A 208 -47.57 -24.39 -10.23
C GLU A 208 -46.80 -25.21 -9.19
N LEU A 209 -45.63 -24.70 -8.82
CA LEU A 209 -44.76 -25.36 -7.85
C LEU A 209 -44.57 -24.47 -6.64
N ALA A 210 -44.64 -25.12 -5.47
CA ALA A 210 -44.32 -24.46 -4.20
C ALA A 210 -42.86 -23.98 -4.20
N PRO A 211 -42.54 -22.94 -3.42
CA PRO A 211 -41.17 -22.46 -3.28
C PRO A 211 -40.24 -23.56 -2.77
N GLY A 212 -39.06 -23.68 -3.37
CA GLY A 212 -38.01 -24.61 -2.92
C GLY A 212 -38.00 -25.98 -3.58
N ALA A 213 -38.76 -26.19 -4.66
CA ALA A 213 -38.60 -27.37 -5.50
C ALA A 213 -37.15 -27.45 -6.04
N GLY A 214 -36.43 -28.50 -5.65
CA GLY A 214 -34.97 -28.54 -5.76
C GLY A 214 -34.46 -29.29 -6.98
N LYS A 215 -35.07 -30.41 -7.33
CA LYS A 215 -34.63 -31.30 -8.42
C LYS A 215 -35.76 -31.63 -9.39
N PHE A 216 -35.53 -31.32 -10.66
CA PHE A 216 -36.43 -31.56 -11.78
C PHE A 216 -35.85 -32.63 -12.69
N GLU A 217 -36.67 -33.61 -13.05
CA GLU A 217 -36.34 -34.63 -14.03
C GLU A 217 -37.45 -34.70 -15.08
N PHE A 218 -37.14 -34.35 -16.31
CA PHE A 218 -38.06 -34.44 -17.44
C PHE A 218 -37.75 -35.74 -18.19
N HIS A 219 -38.61 -36.75 -18.04
CA HIS A 219 -38.49 -38.02 -18.74
C HIS A 219 -39.29 -37.95 -20.03
N TYR A 220 -38.64 -38.22 -21.16
CA TYR A 220 -39.23 -38.08 -22.48
C TYR A 220 -38.82 -39.22 -23.42
N THR A 221 -39.67 -39.45 -24.42
CA THR A 221 -39.51 -40.52 -25.40
C THR A 221 -39.92 -40.01 -26.78
N ALA A 222 -39.57 -40.76 -27.83
CA ALA A 222 -40.16 -40.56 -29.14
C ALA A 222 -40.44 -41.90 -29.81
N LEU A 223 -41.51 -41.95 -30.58
CA LEU A 223 -42.02 -43.16 -31.20
C LEU A 223 -41.39 -43.36 -32.59
N SER A 224 -40.32 -44.16 -32.62
CA SER A 224 -39.71 -44.66 -33.86
C SER A 224 -39.46 -46.16 -33.70
N PHE A 225 -40.16 -46.99 -34.46
CA PHE A 225 -40.06 -48.45 -34.34
C PHE A 225 -39.06 -49.10 -35.30
N ILE A 226 -38.51 -48.32 -36.25
CA ILE A 226 -37.53 -48.83 -37.23
C ILE A 226 -36.17 -49.03 -36.59
N ALA A 227 -35.68 -48.01 -35.87
CA ALA A 227 -34.44 -48.06 -35.11
C ALA A 227 -34.59 -47.21 -33.83
N PRO A 228 -35.30 -47.73 -32.80
CA PRO A 228 -35.60 -47.00 -31.56
C PRO A 228 -34.36 -46.50 -30.80
N GLU A 229 -33.26 -47.24 -30.87
CA GLU A 229 -31.96 -46.94 -30.24
C GLU A 229 -31.19 -45.82 -30.96
N LYS A 230 -31.53 -45.51 -32.21
CA LYS A 230 -30.93 -44.41 -32.98
C LYS A 230 -31.70 -43.09 -32.91
N VAL A 231 -32.79 -43.06 -32.12
CA VAL A 231 -33.53 -41.82 -31.89
C VAL A 231 -32.68 -40.84 -31.10
N ARG A 232 -32.53 -39.61 -31.61
CA ARG A 232 -31.80 -38.55 -30.94
C ARG A 232 -32.73 -37.45 -30.44
N PHE A 233 -32.37 -36.78 -29.35
CA PHE A 233 -33.18 -35.75 -28.71
C PHE A 233 -32.44 -34.43 -28.60
N LYS A 234 -33.20 -33.34 -28.69
CA LYS A 234 -32.76 -32.00 -28.29
C LYS A 234 -33.80 -31.45 -27.33
N TYR A 235 -33.37 -30.84 -26.24
CA TYR A 235 -34.27 -30.20 -25.29
C TYR A 235 -33.84 -28.76 -24.96
N GLN A 236 -34.77 -27.99 -24.42
CA GLN A 236 -34.54 -26.63 -23.97
C GLN A 236 -35.54 -26.29 -22.86
N LEU A 237 -35.07 -25.71 -21.76
CA LEU A 237 -35.91 -25.09 -20.74
C LEU A 237 -35.97 -23.58 -20.98
N GLU A 238 -36.99 -23.10 -21.69
CA GLU A 238 -37.22 -21.67 -21.86
C GLU A 238 -37.41 -21.01 -20.48
N GLY A 239 -36.68 -19.92 -20.23
CA GLY A 239 -36.55 -19.31 -18.90
C GLY A 239 -35.24 -19.64 -18.17
N ASN A 240 -34.50 -20.66 -18.62
CA ASN A 240 -33.17 -21.04 -18.10
C ASN A 240 -32.12 -21.17 -19.21
N ASP A 241 -32.43 -21.92 -20.27
CA ASP A 241 -31.49 -22.24 -21.34
C ASP A 241 -31.58 -21.24 -22.49
N LYS A 242 -30.42 -20.82 -23.00
CA LYS A 242 -30.32 -19.90 -24.15
C LYS A 242 -30.48 -20.61 -25.51
N GLU A 243 -29.97 -21.83 -25.62
CA GLU A 243 -29.94 -22.62 -26.85
C GLU A 243 -30.47 -24.05 -26.61
N TRP A 244 -30.72 -24.78 -27.70
CA TRP A 244 -31.09 -26.19 -27.63
C TRP A 244 -29.90 -27.06 -27.21
N ILE A 245 -30.09 -27.92 -26.22
CA ILE A 245 -29.10 -28.87 -25.75
C ILE A 245 -29.26 -30.18 -26.54
N ASP A 246 -28.18 -30.67 -27.17
CA ASP A 246 -28.15 -31.98 -27.82
C ASP A 246 -27.96 -33.09 -26.79
N ALA A 247 -28.99 -33.90 -26.60
CA ALA A 247 -29.02 -34.97 -25.61
C ALA A 247 -28.56 -36.32 -26.19
N GLY A 248 -28.19 -36.38 -27.47
CA GLY A 248 -27.93 -37.65 -28.14
C GLY A 248 -29.12 -38.60 -27.96
N THR A 249 -28.87 -39.82 -27.46
CA THR A 249 -29.92 -40.82 -27.19
C THR A 249 -30.49 -40.75 -25.77
N GLN A 250 -30.09 -39.77 -24.94
CA GLN A 250 -30.57 -39.63 -23.57
C GLN A 250 -32.04 -39.20 -23.53
N ARG A 251 -32.79 -39.85 -22.65
CA ARG A 251 -34.25 -39.72 -22.49
C ARG A 251 -34.69 -38.96 -21.24
N VAL A 252 -33.74 -38.33 -20.55
CA VAL A 252 -34.00 -37.57 -19.32
C VAL A 252 -33.17 -36.28 -19.32
N ALA A 253 -33.81 -35.17 -18.99
CA ALA A 253 -33.15 -33.89 -18.72
C ALA A 253 -33.27 -33.53 -17.24
N TYR A 254 -32.19 -33.02 -16.65
CA TYR A 254 -32.10 -32.70 -15.23
C TYR A 254 -31.91 -31.20 -15.04
N TYR A 255 -32.73 -30.59 -14.17
CA TYR A 255 -32.53 -29.22 -13.70
C TYR A 255 -32.59 -29.17 -12.18
N THR A 256 -31.92 -28.20 -11.58
CA THR A 256 -31.93 -28.02 -10.13
C THR A 256 -32.00 -26.54 -9.78
N ASN A 257 -32.62 -26.22 -8.63
CA ASN A 257 -32.67 -24.88 -8.05
C ASN A 257 -33.09 -23.79 -9.06
N LEU A 258 -34.18 -24.04 -9.80
CA LEU A 258 -34.73 -23.05 -10.73
C LEU A 258 -35.23 -21.83 -9.94
N PRO A 259 -34.85 -20.60 -10.35
CA PRO A 259 -35.41 -19.37 -9.77
C PRO A 259 -36.93 -19.28 -9.88
N GLN A 260 -37.53 -18.31 -9.19
CA GLN A 260 -38.94 -17.98 -9.40
C GLN A 260 -39.18 -17.51 -10.85
N GLY A 261 -40.25 -17.98 -11.48
CA GLY A 261 -40.54 -17.59 -12.85
C GLY A 261 -41.40 -18.58 -13.63
N ASN A 262 -41.74 -18.18 -14.85
CA ASN A 262 -42.42 -19.04 -15.82
C ASN A 262 -41.39 -19.80 -16.63
N TYR A 263 -41.57 -21.10 -16.74
CA TYR A 263 -40.70 -21.99 -17.49
C TYR A 263 -41.49 -22.79 -18.51
N ARG A 264 -40.85 -23.08 -19.64
CA ARG A 264 -41.39 -23.98 -20.65
C ARG A 264 -40.32 -24.95 -21.12
N PHE A 265 -40.42 -26.19 -20.64
CA PHE A 265 -39.55 -27.27 -21.07
C PHE A 265 -40.03 -27.79 -22.41
N ARG A 266 -39.15 -27.81 -23.40
CA ARG A 266 -39.39 -28.25 -24.78
C ARG A 266 -38.45 -29.39 -25.11
N VAL A 267 -38.95 -30.38 -25.83
CA VAL A 267 -38.14 -31.47 -26.35
C VAL A 267 -38.58 -31.82 -27.77
N LYS A 268 -37.61 -32.03 -28.64
CA LYS A 268 -37.77 -32.53 -30.01
C LYS A 268 -36.89 -33.74 -30.23
N ALA A 269 -37.25 -34.56 -31.20
CA ALA A 269 -36.51 -35.79 -31.50
C ALA A 269 -36.30 -35.96 -32.99
N CYS A 270 -35.31 -36.78 -33.30
CA CYS A 270 -34.80 -37.07 -34.62
C CYS A 270 -34.85 -38.59 -34.83
N ASN A 271 -35.31 -39.03 -36.01
CA ASN A 271 -35.22 -40.45 -36.35
C ASN A 271 -33.77 -40.85 -36.74
N ASN A 272 -33.61 -42.12 -37.08
CA ASN A 272 -32.33 -42.73 -37.50
C ASN A 272 -31.72 -42.10 -38.76
N ASP A 273 -32.51 -41.43 -39.59
CA ASP A 273 -32.09 -40.80 -40.85
C ASP A 273 -31.86 -39.28 -40.74
N GLY A 274 -31.93 -38.73 -39.53
CA GLY A 274 -31.65 -37.31 -39.32
C GLY A 274 -32.87 -36.39 -39.47
N LEU A 275 -34.08 -36.95 -39.63
CA LEU A 275 -35.30 -36.14 -39.77
C LEU A 275 -35.84 -35.76 -38.39
N TRP A 276 -35.83 -34.45 -38.11
CA TRP A 276 -36.29 -33.88 -36.85
C TRP A 276 -37.79 -33.59 -36.85
N ASN A 277 -38.47 -33.92 -35.75
CA ASN A 277 -39.77 -33.37 -35.43
C ASN A 277 -39.60 -31.97 -34.84
N GLU A 278 -39.59 -30.94 -35.69
CA GLU A 278 -39.35 -29.55 -35.26
C GLU A 278 -40.47 -28.96 -34.40
N THR A 279 -41.67 -29.55 -34.43
CA THR A 279 -42.79 -29.12 -33.57
C THR A 279 -42.48 -29.47 -32.11
N GLY A 280 -41.99 -30.69 -31.88
CA GLY A 280 -41.68 -31.21 -30.55
C GLY A 280 -42.90 -31.28 -29.63
N VAL A 281 -42.64 -31.37 -28.33
CA VAL A 281 -43.64 -31.28 -27.26
C VAL A 281 -43.11 -30.36 -26.16
N ALA A 282 -44.02 -29.72 -25.43
CA ALA A 282 -43.65 -28.80 -24.37
C ALA A 282 -44.53 -28.97 -23.14
N VAL A 283 -43.96 -28.72 -21.96
CA VAL A 283 -44.68 -28.59 -20.69
C VAL A 283 -44.33 -27.25 -20.07
N THR A 284 -45.34 -26.54 -19.57
CA THR A 284 -45.19 -25.20 -18.98
C THR A 284 -45.47 -25.28 -17.49
N PHE A 285 -44.68 -24.58 -16.69
CA PHE A 285 -44.88 -24.53 -15.25
C PHE A 285 -44.43 -23.18 -14.66
N TYR A 286 -44.97 -22.84 -13.51
CA TYR A 286 -44.60 -21.64 -12.76
C TYR A 286 -43.96 -22.01 -11.42
N GLN A 287 -42.74 -21.55 -11.18
CA GLN A 287 -42.04 -21.70 -9.91
C GLN A 287 -42.39 -20.52 -9.01
N GLN A 288 -43.10 -20.77 -7.91
CA GLN A 288 -43.49 -19.71 -6.98
C GLN A 288 -42.27 -19.12 -6.25
N PRO A 289 -42.29 -17.80 -5.95
CA PRO A 289 -41.29 -17.13 -5.14
C PRO A 289 -41.36 -17.58 -3.68
N PHE A 290 -40.22 -17.66 -2.99
CA PHE A 290 -40.25 -17.73 -1.52
C PHE A 290 -40.94 -16.47 -0.95
N PHE A 291 -41.51 -16.58 0.25
CA PHE A 291 -42.25 -15.46 0.87
C PHE A 291 -41.40 -14.17 0.96
N TYR A 292 -40.09 -14.29 1.18
CA TYR A 292 -39.16 -13.16 1.27
C TYR A 292 -38.77 -12.55 -0.09
N GLN A 293 -39.14 -13.19 -1.20
CA GLN A 293 -38.91 -12.69 -2.57
C GLN A 293 -40.16 -12.00 -3.13
N THR A 294 -41.22 -11.87 -2.33
CA THR A 294 -42.46 -11.21 -2.72
C THR A 294 -42.37 -9.68 -2.56
N VAL A 295 -43.13 -8.96 -3.39
CA VAL A 295 -43.16 -7.48 -3.37
C VAL A 295 -43.63 -6.94 -2.02
N TRP A 296 -44.62 -7.58 -1.38
CA TRP A 296 -45.12 -7.12 -0.08
C TRP A 296 -44.09 -7.30 1.03
N PHE A 297 -43.25 -8.33 0.97
CA PHE A 297 -42.17 -8.52 1.94
C PHE A 297 -41.14 -7.41 1.82
N TYR A 298 -40.75 -7.04 0.60
CA TYR A 298 -39.89 -5.87 0.36
C TYR A 298 -40.55 -4.57 0.84
N ALA A 299 -41.85 -4.40 0.59
CA ALA A 299 -42.61 -3.24 1.08
C ALA A 299 -42.63 -3.17 2.61
N LEU A 300 -42.86 -4.29 3.30
CA LEU A 300 -42.77 -4.36 4.76
C LEU A 300 -41.37 -4.09 5.27
N GLY A 301 -40.33 -4.62 4.60
CA GLY A 301 -38.94 -4.32 4.92
C GLY A 301 -38.63 -2.82 4.81
N ALA A 302 -39.13 -2.17 3.75
CA ALA A 302 -39.01 -0.73 3.57
C ALA A 302 -39.77 0.06 4.64
N ILE A 303 -41.01 -0.34 4.97
CA ILE A 303 -41.80 0.27 6.05
C ILE A 303 -41.10 0.10 7.40
N ALA A 304 -40.55 -1.07 7.70
CA ALA A 304 -39.81 -1.34 8.93
C ALA A 304 -38.55 -0.47 9.01
N LEU A 305 -37.85 -0.27 7.90
CA LEU A 305 -36.66 0.59 7.84
C LEU A 305 -37.00 2.07 8.04
N VAL A 306 -38.07 2.56 7.40
CA VAL A 306 -38.60 3.92 7.63
C VAL A 306 -39.07 4.07 9.08
N GLY A 307 -39.76 3.07 9.62
CA GLY A 307 -40.22 3.03 11.00
C GLY A 307 -39.06 3.04 12.00
N ALA A 308 -37.99 2.29 11.75
CA ALA A 308 -36.77 2.28 12.53
C ALA A 308 -36.05 3.62 12.45
N GLY A 309 -35.96 4.23 11.27
CA GLY A 309 -35.43 5.58 11.08
C GLY A 309 -36.22 6.64 11.83
N ALA A 310 -37.55 6.60 11.73
CA ALA A 310 -38.45 7.50 12.48
C ALA A 310 -38.38 7.25 13.99
N GLY A 311 -38.25 6.00 14.42
CA GLY A 311 -38.04 5.61 15.81
C GLY A 311 -36.71 6.12 16.36
N ALA A 312 -35.61 5.95 15.60
CA ALA A 312 -34.29 6.47 15.94
C ALA A 312 -34.28 8.00 15.97
N ALA A 313 -34.94 8.67 15.02
CA ALA A 313 -35.11 10.12 15.02
C ALA A 313 -35.89 10.60 16.24
N ARG A 314 -37.03 9.97 16.57
CA ARG A 314 -37.81 10.29 17.78
C ARG A 314 -37.02 10.02 19.06
N PHE A 315 -36.27 8.92 19.12
CA PHE A 315 -35.39 8.61 20.24
C PHE A 315 -34.28 9.66 20.37
N ARG A 316 -33.69 10.09 19.25
CA ARG A 316 -32.66 11.13 19.22
C ARG A 316 -33.23 12.47 19.68
N VAL A 317 -34.43 12.84 19.25
CA VAL A 317 -35.13 14.05 19.70
C VAL A 317 -35.43 13.97 21.20
N LYS A 318 -35.95 12.85 21.71
CA LYS A 318 -36.15 12.65 23.15
C LYS A 318 -34.83 12.72 23.93
N GLN A 319 -33.76 12.12 23.42
CA GLN A 319 -32.43 12.17 24.03
C GLN A 319 -31.87 13.60 24.03
N LEU A 320 -32.09 14.37 22.96
CA LEU A 320 -31.72 15.78 22.89
C LEU A 320 -32.54 16.63 23.85
N GLN A 321 -33.84 16.37 24.00
CA GLN A 321 -34.70 17.07 24.97
C GLN A 321 -34.35 16.71 26.42
N GLN A 322 -34.00 15.46 26.71
CA GLN A 322 -33.50 15.05 28.03
C GLN A 322 -32.16 15.71 28.31
N ARG A 323 -31.21 15.67 27.36
CA ARG A 323 -29.95 16.41 27.48
C ARG A 323 -30.18 17.90 27.62
N GLN A 324 -31.16 18.48 26.94
CA GLN A 324 -31.49 19.89 27.08
C GLN A 324 -32.03 20.19 28.47
N ARG A 325 -32.91 19.36 29.04
CA ARG A 325 -33.39 19.53 30.42
C ARG A 325 -32.30 19.30 31.46
N GLU A 326 -31.43 18.31 31.24
CA GLU A 326 -30.24 18.08 32.07
C GLU A 326 -29.27 19.27 31.96
N LEU A 327 -29.01 19.77 30.76
CA LEU A 327 -28.19 20.96 30.54
C LEU A 327 -28.86 22.20 31.10
N GLU A 328 -30.18 22.36 31.06
CA GLU A 328 -30.89 23.49 31.66
C GLU A 328 -30.85 23.39 33.19
N ALA A 329 -31.02 22.19 33.76
CA ALA A 329 -30.87 21.96 35.20
C ALA A 329 -29.42 22.19 35.65
N ILE A 330 -28.44 21.68 34.90
CA ILE A 330 -27.02 21.92 35.12
C ILE A 330 -26.70 23.40 34.91
N VAL A 331 -27.25 24.08 33.91
CA VAL A 331 -27.03 25.52 33.69
C VAL A 331 -27.66 26.33 34.81
N VAL A 332 -28.83 25.97 35.33
CA VAL A 332 -29.44 26.65 36.48
C VAL A 332 -28.62 26.39 37.75
N GLU A 333 -28.23 25.13 38.01
CA GLU A 333 -27.34 24.76 39.12
C GLU A 333 -25.98 25.45 39.00
N ARG A 334 -25.41 25.49 37.79
CA ARG A 334 -24.14 26.14 37.47
C ARG A 334 -24.27 27.64 37.45
N THR A 335 -25.41 28.23 37.13
CA THR A 335 -25.65 29.68 37.21
C THR A 335 -25.79 30.09 38.67
N LEU A 336 -26.48 29.30 39.49
CA LEU A 336 -26.55 29.52 40.94
C LEU A 336 -25.19 29.28 41.62
N SER A 337 -24.46 28.24 41.21
CA SER A 337 -23.11 27.98 41.73
C SER A 337 -22.12 29.02 41.23
N LEU A 338 -22.20 29.45 39.97
CA LEU A 338 -21.41 30.55 39.41
C LEU A 338 -21.80 31.87 40.01
N GLN A 339 -23.05 32.10 40.42
CA GLN A 339 -23.44 33.34 41.07
C GLN A 339 -22.90 33.39 42.50
N ARG A 340 -22.91 32.26 43.22
CA ARG A 340 -22.23 32.11 44.52
C ARG A 340 -20.70 32.14 44.40
N GLU A 341 -20.12 31.53 43.37
CA GLU A 341 -18.69 31.58 43.08
C GLU A 341 -18.27 32.95 42.54
N LYS A 342 -19.12 33.66 41.80
CA LYS A 342 -18.90 35.02 41.32
C LYS A 342 -19.03 36.02 42.45
N GLU A 343 -19.97 35.87 43.38
CA GLU A 343 -20.00 36.69 44.59
C GLU A 343 -18.74 36.47 45.44
N LYS A 344 -18.35 35.21 45.67
CA LYS A 344 -17.08 34.88 46.34
C LYS A 344 -15.84 35.32 45.56
N ALA A 345 -15.87 35.27 44.23
CA ALA A 345 -14.77 35.67 43.37
C ALA A 345 -14.74 37.18 43.17
N GLU A 346 -15.85 37.91 43.24
CA GLU A 346 -15.88 39.37 43.22
C GLU A 346 -15.43 39.92 44.57
N GLU A 347 -15.79 39.26 45.68
CA GLU A 347 -15.25 39.54 47.01
C GLU A 347 -13.75 39.24 47.07
N ALA A 348 -13.32 38.04 46.64
CA ALA A 348 -11.91 37.69 46.53
C ALA A 348 -11.15 38.51 45.48
N ARG A 349 -11.81 39.01 44.41
CA ARG A 349 -11.20 39.91 43.42
C ARG A 349 -11.12 41.33 43.94
N ARG A 350 -12.05 41.79 44.78
CA ARG A 350 -11.91 43.06 45.51
C ARG A 350 -10.75 43.00 46.49
N ASP A 351 -10.63 41.89 47.20
CA ASP A 351 -9.51 41.65 48.12
C ASP A 351 -8.18 41.49 47.36
N ALA A 352 -8.18 40.80 46.22
CA ALA A 352 -7.00 40.63 45.38
C ALA A 352 -6.62 41.90 44.61
N LEU A 353 -7.58 42.73 44.18
CA LEU A 353 -7.32 44.05 43.58
C LEU A 353 -6.77 45.01 44.63
N SER A 354 -7.35 45.03 45.83
CA SER A 354 -6.82 45.77 46.97
C SER A 354 -5.40 45.30 47.33
N GLN A 355 -5.15 43.99 47.42
CA GLN A 355 -3.81 43.46 47.65
C GLN A 355 -2.84 43.74 46.49
N LYS A 356 -3.31 43.71 45.23
CA LYS A 356 -2.48 44.01 44.06
C LYS A 356 -2.14 45.50 43.97
N GLU A 357 -3.08 46.40 44.24
CA GLU A 357 -2.83 47.84 44.33
C GLU A 357 -1.89 48.16 45.51
N ILE A 358 -2.04 47.48 46.65
CA ILE A 358 -1.10 47.58 47.78
C ILE A 358 0.28 47.02 47.42
N ALA A 359 0.35 45.91 46.68
CA ALA A 359 1.62 45.31 46.28
C ALA A 359 2.34 46.11 45.17
N GLU A 360 1.61 46.62 44.18
CA GLU A 360 2.17 47.46 43.10
C GLU A 360 2.61 48.82 43.64
N SER A 361 1.82 49.45 44.52
CA SER A 361 2.24 50.67 45.21
C SER A 361 3.43 50.41 46.13
N ALA A 362 3.45 49.32 46.91
CA ALA A 362 4.61 48.97 47.74
C ALA A 362 5.87 48.67 46.91
N ASN A 363 5.74 48.04 45.73
CA ASN A 363 6.87 47.74 44.87
C ASN A 363 7.41 49.01 44.18
N GLN A 364 6.53 49.91 43.71
CA GLN A 364 6.93 51.21 43.16
C GLN A 364 7.62 52.08 44.22
N LEU A 365 7.05 52.16 45.42
CA LEU A 365 7.62 52.91 46.55
C LEU A 365 8.96 52.32 47.01
N LYS A 366 9.11 50.98 46.98
CA LYS A 366 10.38 50.28 47.24
C LYS A 366 11.46 50.62 46.21
N THR A 367 11.14 50.59 44.91
CA THR A 367 12.11 50.91 43.85
C THR A 367 12.51 52.40 43.88
N GLU A 368 11.56 53.29 44.16
CA GLU A 368 11.79 54.73 44.27
C GLU A 368 12.66 55.09 45.49
N LEU A 369 12.35 54.53 46.68
CA LEU A 369 13.15 54.71 47.89
C LEU A 369 14.59 54.18 47.75
N LEU A 370 14.78 53.03 47.10
CA LEU A 370 16.10 52.48 46.86
C LEU A 370 16.93 53.37 45.92
N SER A 371 16.31 53.96 44.90
CA SER A 371 16.99 54.86 43.97
C SER A 371 17.40 56.18 44.63
N LEU A 372 16.51 56.77 45.43
CA LEU A 372 16.75 58.01 46.19
C LEU A 372 17.83 57.81 47.26
N ALA A 373 17.68 56.80 48.12
CA ALA A 373 18.62 56.53 49.20
C ALA A 373 20.03 56.23 48.68
N ALA A 374 20.14 55.48 47.57
CA ALA A 374 21.42 55.16 46.95
C ALA A 374 22.13 56.40 46.38
N HIS A 375 21.40 57.30 45.71
CA HIS A 375 21.94 58.56 45.19
C HIS A 375 22.46 59.45 46.32
N ASP A 376 21.67 59.59 47.40
CA ASP A 376 22.00 60.45 48.53
C ASP A 376 23.14 59.88 49.40
N LEU A 377 23.34 58.56 49.41
CA LEU A 377 24.49 57.93 50.07
C LEU A 377 25.76 57.96 49.22
N LYS A 378 25.65 57.90 47.89
CA LYS A 378 26.81 57.89 46.97
C LYS A 378 27.59 59.21 47.02
N ASN A 379 26.88 60.34 47.05
CA ASN A 379 27.48 61.68 47.02
C ASN A 379 28.41 61.99 48.23
N PRO A 380 28.01 61.78 49.50
CA PRO A 380 28.91 62.00 50.63
C PRO A 380 30.08 61.01 50.64
N LEU A 381 29.88 59.76 50.20
CA LEU A 381 30.97 58.78 50.09
C LEU A 381 32.01 59.16 49.05
N GLN A 382 31.60 59.71 47.90
CA GLN A 382 32.52 60.26 46.90
C GLN A 382 33.31 61.46 47.44
N GLY A 383 32.66 62.30 48.24
CA GLY A 383 33.32 63.37 48.99
C GLY A 383 34.41 62.84 49.94
N ILE A 384 34.10 61.81 50.73
CA ILE A 384 35.07 61.16 51.63
C ILE A 384 36.26 60.61 50.84
N ILE A 385 36.04 59.94 49.70
CA ILE A 385 37.11 59.43 48.83
C ILE A 385 38.01 60.58 48.35
N GLY A 386 37.42 61.66 47.85
CA GLY A 386 38.17 62.84 47.37
C GLY A 386 38.99 63.50 48.47
N TYR A 387 38.42 63.67 49.67
CA TYR A 387 39.15 64.22 50.81
C TYR A 387 40.27 63.28 51.29
N THR A 388 40.04 61.96 51.33
CA THR A 388 41.10 61.02 51.69
C THR A 388 42.26 61.05 50.70
N ALA A 389 42.01 61.11 49.39
CA ALA A 389 43.07 61.18 48.38
C ALA A 389 43.91 62.46 48.49
N LEU A 390 43.26 63.62 48.67
CA LEU A 390 43.94 64.91 48.85
C LEU A 390 44.77 64.99 50.14
N ILE A 391 44.31 64.34 51.22
CA ILE A 391 45.06 64.27 52.47
C ILE A 391 46.24 63.31 52.33
N GLN A 392 46.07 62.17 51.64
CA GLN A 392 47.14 61.18 51.41
C GLN A 392 48.31 61.77 50.60
N GLU A 393 48.03 62.65 49.64
CA GLU A 393 49.04 63.31 48.81
C GLU A 393 49.91 64.32 49.56
N ARG A 394 49.45 64.81 50.73
CA ARG A 394 50.13 65.86 51.53
C ARG A 394 50.61 65.40 52.90
N ASN A 395 50.32 64.17 53.31
CA ASN A 395 50.56 63.70 54.66
C ASN A 395 51.84 62.84 54.72
N THR A 396 52.75 63.16 55.63
CA THR A 396 54.04 62.47 55.82
C THR A 396 54.05 61.48 56.99
N ASP A 397 52.94 61.33 57.71
CA ASP A 397 52.79 60.40 58.84
C ASP A 397 52.29 59.02 58.37
N GLU A 398 53.15 57.99 58.47
CA GLU A 398 52.85 56.60 58.08
C GLU A 398 51.63 56.01 58.81
N LYS A 399 51.37 56.38 60.06
CA LYS A 399 50.20 55.83 60.79
C LYS A 399 48.90 56.47 60.33
N ALA A 400 48.92 57.78 60.07
CA ALA A 400 47.76 58.48 59.52
C ALA A 400 47.47 58.05 58.08
N ALA A 401 48.51 57.78 57.28
CA ALA A 401 48.39 57.25 55.93
C ALA A 401 47.62 55.92 55.90
N GLY A 402 47.93 54.97 56.80
CA GLY A 402 47.21 53.69 56.87
C GLY A 402 45.73 53.82 57.26
N PHE A 403 45.37 54.77 58.13
CA PHE A 403 43.96 55.04 58.46
C PHE A 403 43.21 55.72 57.31
N LEU A 404 43.84 56.67 56.62
CA LEU A 404 43.26 57.35 55.46
C LEU A 404 43.04 56.38 54.29
N GLU A 405 43.98 55.48 54.06
CA GLU A 405 43.87 54.39 53.09
C GLU A 405 42.70 53.45 53.44
N SER A 406 42.56 53.09 54.72
CA SER A 406 41.43 52.26 55.20
C SER A 406 40.07 52.95 55.02
N ILE A 407 39.98 54.26 55.27
CA ILE A 407 38.74 55.05 55.07
C ILE A 407 38.43 55.19 53.58
N GLY A 408 39.45 55.46 52.75
CA GLY A 408 39.33 55.51 51.30
C GLY A 408 38.80 54.19 50.73
N HIS A 409 39.41 53.06 51.10
CA HIS A 409 38.97 51.73 50.69
C HIS A 409 37.56 51.38 51.18
N SER A 410 37.23 51.70 52.44
CA SER A 410 35.89 51.45 52.98
C SER A 410 34.83 52.27 52.24
N SER A 411 35.13 53.53 51.92
CA SER A 411 34.22 54.42 51.19
C SER A 411 34.04 53.99 49.73
N GLN A 412 35.12 53.63 49.04
CA GLN A 412 35.08 53.04 47.71
C GLN A 412 34.25 51.74 47.68
N ARG A 413 34.40 50.91 48.71
CA ARG A 413 33.62 49.68 48.87
C ARG A 413 32.13 49.97 49.03
N MET A 414 31.75 50.97 49.82
CA MET A 414 30.33 51.35 49.98
C MET A 414 29.75 51.91 48.67
N VAL A 415 30.49 52.73 47.94
CA VAL A 415 30.06 53.23 46.61
C VAL A 415 29.83 52.06 45.64
N LYS A 416 30.75 51.09 45.61
CA LYS A 416 30.60 49.90 44.77
C LYS A 416 29.37 49.07 45.16
N LEU A 417 29.15 48.84 46.45
CA LEU A 417 27.98 48.12 46.96
C LEU A 417 26.65 48.79 46.59
N ILE A 418 26.59 50.12 46.69
CA ILE A 418 25.41 50.89 46.32
C ILE A 418 25.17 50.79 44.81
N SER A 419 26.22 50.86 44.00
CA SER A 419 26.14 50.69 42.55
C SER A 419 25.63 49.30 42.17
N ASP A 420 26.18 48.25 42.79
CA ASP A 420 25.77 46.85 42.58
C ASP A 420 24.28 46.65 42.94
N LEU A 421 23.82 47.29 44.02
CA LEU A 421 22.43 47.20 44.50
C LEU A 421 21.46 47.96 43.57
N LEU A 422 21.84 49.15 43.09
CA LEU A 422 21.09 49.91 42.10
C LEU A 422 20.97 49.14 40.78
N GLN A 423 22.06 48.55 40.31
CA GLN A 423 22.09 47.77 39.08
C GLN A 423 21.16 46.55 39.20
N THR A 424 21.21 45.85 40.34
CA THR A 424 20.30 44.74 40.64
C THR A 424 18.83 45.18 40.60
N SER A 425 18.50 46.34 41.19
CA SER A 425 17.14 46.91 41.19
C SER A 425 16.68 47.33 39.79
N ALA A 426 17.58 47.91 38.98
CA ALA A 426 17.29 48.30 37.61
C ALA A 426 16.99 47.10 36.70
N ILE A 427 17.72 45.99 36.88
CA ILE A 427 17.46 44.72 36.17
C ILE A 427 16.09 44.16 36.56
N GLU A 428 15.78 44.07 37.86
CA GLU A 428 14.51 43.52 38.36
C GLU A 428 13.28 44.35 37.97
N SER A 429 13.44 45.66 37.81
CA SER A 429 12.37 46.55 37.38
C SER A 429 12.21 46.63 35.85
N GLY A 430 13.03 45.89 35.08
CA GLY A 430 12.97 45.88 33.62
C GLY A 430 13.40 47.20 32.97
N LYS A 431 14.14 48.06 33.69
CA LYS A 431 14.55 49.39 33.22
C LYS A 431 15.87 49.39 32.43
N ILE A 432 16.50 48.23 32.25
CA ILE A 432 17.71 48.09 31.43
C ILE A 432 17.31 47.60 30.04
N GLU A 433 17.44 48.47 29.04
CA GLU A 433 17.35 48.10 27.62
C GLU A 433 18.75 47.77 27.10
N LEU A 434 18.91 46.64 26.40
CA LEU A 434 20.21 46.20 25.88
C LEU A 434 20.59 46.97 24.62
N GLN A 435 21.80 47.52 24.57
CA GLN A 435 22.37 48.11 23.37
C GLN A 435 23.21 47.06 22.63
N LEU A 436 22.52 46.20 21.90
CA LEU A 436 23.13 45.07 21.20
C LEU A 436 23.98 45.54 20.01
N THR A 437 25.28 45.23 20.04
CA THR A 437 26.21 45.44 18.92
C THR A 437 26.96 44.15 18.60
N THR A 438 27.34 43.95 17.35
CA THR A 438 28.19 42.82 16.97
C THR A 438 29.63 43.14 17.35
N LEU A 439 30.21 42.33 18.24
CA LEU A 439 31.55 42.55 18.78
C LEU A 439 32.36 41.25 18.79
N ASP A 440 33.68 41.40 18.67
CA ASP A 440 34.63 40.30 18.87
C ASP A 440 34.85 40.09 20.38
N VAL A 441 34.30 38.98 20.89
CA VAL A 441 34.35 38.65 22.31
C VAL A 441 35.79 38.33 22.75
N ALA A 442 36.61 37.77 21.87
CA ALA A 442 38.01 37.49 22.16
C ALA A 442 38.81 38.78 22.35
N MET A 443 38.59 39.78 21.47
CA MET A 443 39.23 41.09 21.59
C MET A 443 38.76 41.84 22.86
N LEU A 444 37.46 41.78 23.16
CA LEU A 444 36.90 42.38 24.37
C LEU A 444 37.48 41.74 25.64
N ALA A 445 37.54 40.40 25.70
CA ALA A 445 38.08 39.67 26.83
C ALA A 445 39.59 39.93 27.00
N ALA A 446 40.36 40.01 25.91
CA ALA A 446 41.79 40.35 25.96
C ALA A 446 42.04 41.74 26.56
N MET A 447 41.18 42.72 26.23
CA MET A 447 41.24 44.06 26.84
C MET A 447 40.98 44.00 28.35
N VAL A 448 39.97 43.24 28.79
CA VAL A 448 39.67 43.09 30.23
C VAL A 448 40.80 42.36 30.96
N VAL A 449 41.35 41.28 30.40
CA VAL A 449 42.50 40.55 30.97
C VAL A 449 43.71 41.48 31.14
N LYS A 450 43.98 42.32 30.14
CA LYS A 450 45.07 43.31 30.23
C LYS A 450 44.83 44.29 31.39
N ASN A 451 43.61 44.79 31.56
CA ASN A 451 43.26 45.70 32.66
C ASN A 451 43.34 45.02 34.04
N CYS A 452 43.06 43.72 34.12
CA CYS A 452 43.17 42.95 35.36
C CYS A 452 44.59 42.43 35.64
N SER A 453 45.52 42.53 34.69
CA SER A 453 46.87 41.99 34.81
C SER A 453 47.67 42.65 35.93
N ASP A 454 47.51 43.96 36.13
CA ASP A 454 48.18 44.69 37.22
C ASP A 454 47.69 44.21 38.61
N GLN A 455 46.39 43.92 38.73
CA GLN A 455 45.80 43.39 39.97
C GLN A 455 46.31 41.97 40.27
N ALA A 456 46.45 41.12 39.25
CA ALA A 456 47.03 39.78 39.40
C ALA A 456 48.53 39.84 39.73
N ALA A 457 49.27 40.74 39.08
CA ALA A 457 50.71 40.92 39.30
C ALA A 457 51.04 41.35 40.73
N GLN A 458 50.18 42.18 41.37
CA GLN A 458 50.31 42.53 42.79
C GLN A 458 50.26 41.30 43.72
N LYS A 459 49.61 40.22 43.32
CA LYS A 459 49.62 38.92 44.04
C LYS A 459 50.65 37.93 43.50
N SER A 460 51.54 38.36 42.61
CA SER A 460 52.44 37.46 41.85
C SER A 460 51.70 36.34 41.14
N GLN A 461 50.44 36.58 40.76
CA GLN A 461 49.62 35.63 40.01
C GLN A 461 49.84 35.83 38.51
N HIS A 462 49.65 34.76 37.74
CA HIS A 462 49.73 34.80 36.28
C HIS A 462 48.35 34.58 35.67
N ILE A 463 47.95 35.40 34.70
CA ILE A 463 46.73 35.17 33.93
C ILE A 463 47.12 34.58 32.57
N GLU A 464 46.76 33.33 32.34
CA GLU A 464 46.88 32.68 31.03
C GLU A 464 45.60 32.90 30.24
N PHE A 465 45.71 33.61 29.11
CA PHE A 465 44.59 33.88 28.21
C PHE A 465 44.73 33.10 26.91
N VAL A 466 43.71 32.33 26.58
CA VAL A 466 43.62 31.57 25.33
C VAL A 466 42.27 31.87 24.68
N ALA A 467 42.27 32.28 23.43
CA ALA A 467 41.04 32.54 22.70
C ALA A 467 41.04 31.87 21.33
N ALA A 468 39.91 31.30 20.96
CA ALA A 468 39.66 30.84 19.60
C ALA A 468 39.48 32.03 18.65
N GLU A 469 39.88 31.85 17.39
CA GLU A 469 39.68 32.85 16.33
C GLU A 469 38.17 33.01 15.98
N ASP A 470 37.77 34.19 15.50
CA ASP A 470 36.41 34.51 15.02
C ASP A 470 35.26 34.28 16.02
N CYS A 471 35.45 34.72 17.28
CA CYS A 471 34.45 34.68 18.34
C CYS A 471 33.53 35.91 18.36
N PHE A 472 32.75 36.12 17.29
CA PHE A 472 31.80 37.24 17.22
C PHE A 472 30.45 36.92 17.87
N ALA A 473 29.95 37.80 18.74
CA ALA A 473 28.63 37.71 19.35
C ALA A 473 27.90 39.07 19.29
N THR A 474 26.55 39.03 19.32
CA THR A 474 25.73 40.24 19.42
C THR A 474 25.37 40.44 20.89
N ALA A 475 25.99 41.43 21.53
CA ALA A 475 25.83 41.69 22.95
C ALA A 475 26.01 43.18 23.26
N ASP A 476 25.60 43.60 24.46
CA ASP A 476 25.96 44.92 24.98
C ASP A 476 27.41 44.87 25.48
N ALA A 477 28.30 45.56 24.76
CA ALA A 477 29.73 45.54 25.03
C ALA A 477 30.06 46.00 26.47
N GLY A 478 29.36 47.02 26.97
CA GLY A 478 29.61 47.59 28.30
C GLY A 478 29.19 46.64 29.41
N LEU A 479 27.99 46.05 29.29
CA LEU A 479 27.51 45.06 30.25
C LEU A 479 28.33 43.77 30.21
N LEU A 480 28.81 43.36 29.03
CA LEU A 480 29.64 42.17 28.89
C LEU A 480 31.05 42.36 29.48
N VAL A 481 31.66 43.55 29.34
CA VAL A 481 32.90 43.90 30.06
C VAL A 481 32.71 43.72 31.56
N ASN A 482 31.60 44.23 32.12
CA ASN A 482 31.31 44.09 33.54
C ASN A 482 31.19 42.62 33.97
N VAL A 483 30.60 41.76 33.14
CA VAL A 483 30.49 40.33 33.43
C VAL A 483 31.87 39.68 33.49
N ILE A 484 32.70 39.88 32.47
CA ILE A 484 34.04 39.28 32.38
C ILE A 484 34.94 39.79 33.50
N GLU A 485 34.92 41.10 33.79
CA GLU A 485 35.70 41.70 34.87
C GLU A 485 35.30 41.15 36.24
N ASN A 486 34.01 40.93 36.50
CA ASN A 486 33.55 40.35 37.76
C ASN A 486 34.02 38.89 37.94
N LEU A 487 34.04 38.09 36.87
CA LEU A 487 34.55 36.72 36.93
C LEU A 487 36.06 36.68 37.18
N ILE A 488 36.84 37.47 36.43
CA ILE A 488 38.30 37.53 36.57
C ILE A 488 38.71 38.12 37.93
N SER A 489 38.07 39.22 38.36
CA SER A 489 38.35 39.84 39.66
C SER A 489 38.04 38.89 40.83
N ASN A 490 37.02 38.05 40.70
CA ASN A 490 36.76 37.00 41.69
C ASN A 490 37.87 35.93 41.67
N ALA A 491 38.28 35.44 40.50
CA ALA A 491 39.37 34.47 40.39
C ALA A 491 40.68 34.98 41.05
N ILE A 492 41.02 36.26 40.87
CA ILE A 492 42.19 36.92 41.49
C ILE A 492 42.06 36.97 43.02
N LYS A 493 40.90 37.39 43.52
CA LYS A 493 40.65 37.53 44.96
C LYS A 493 40.72 36.20 45.71
N TYR A 494 40.23 35.13 45.09
CA TYR A 494 40.08 33.83 45.74
C TYR A 494 41.23 32.84 45.47
N SER A 495 42.12 33.15 44.51
CA SER A 495 43.36 32.40 44.29
C SER A 495 44.47 32.84 45.25
N PRO A 496 45.31 31.93 45.79
CA PRO A 496 46.50 32.28 46.57
C PRO A 496 47.56 33.03 45.75
N HIS A 497 48.56 33.61 46.43
CA HIS A 497 49.72 34.23 45.77
C HIS A 497 50.51 33.21 44.93
N GLY A 498 51.07 33.64 43.80
CA GLY A 498 51.92 32.78 42.95
C GLY A 498 51.18 31.79 42.05
N LYS A 499 49.85 31.85 42.00
CA LYS A 499 48.99 30.89 41.28
C LYS A 499 48.53 31.40 39.92
N THR A 500 48.10 30.48 39.06
CA THR A 500 47.67 30.80 37.70
C THR A 500 46.14 30.88 37.62
N ILE A 501 45.64 31.84 36.84
CA ILE A 501 44.23 32.01 36.49
C ILE A 501 44.12 31.81 35.00
N TRP A 502 43.26 30.91 34.55
CA TRP A 502 43.05 30.65 33.13
C TRP A 502 41.77 31.32 32.68
N VAL A 503 41.86 32.06 31.57
CA VAL A 503 40.71 32.64 30.89
C VAL A 503 40.68 32.07 29.48
N SER A 504 39.66 31.27 29.16
CA SER A 504 39.46 30.72 27.81
C SER A 504 38.23 31.26 27.13
N ILE A 505 38.35 31.56 25.83
CA ILE A 505 37.24 31.88 24.94
C ILE A 505 37.14 30.79 23.89
N GLU A 506 36.03 30.07 23.89
CA GLU A 506 35.80 28.91 23.04
C GLU A 506 34.51 29.10 22.22
N LYS A 507 34.55 28.61 20.98
CA LYS A 507 33.38 28.55 20.11
C LYS A 507 32.80 27.14 20.16
N LEU A 508 31.67 26.97 20.83
CA LEU A 508 30.99 25.69 21.01
C LEU A 508 29.90 25.52 19.98
N ARG A 509 29.79 24.34 19.36
CA ARG A 509 28.67 24.02 18.47
C ARG A 509 27.43 23.67 19.30
N ILE A 510 26.29 24.29 19.02
CA ILE A 510 25.02 24.07 19.71
C ILE A 510 24.41 22.74 19.25
N GLU A 511 25.05 21.64 19.61
CA GLU A 511 24.47 20.29 19.69
C GLU A 511 24.70 19.65 21.08
N GLU A 512 25.41 20.32 22.00
CA GLU A 512 25.76 19.80 23.33
C GLU A 512 25.31 20.68 24.53
N THR A 513 24.48 21.71 24.35
CA THR A 513 23.93 22.53 25.46
C THR A 513 22.41 22.69 25.36
N ALA A 514 21.68 21.93 26.17
CA ALA A 514 20.23 21.70 26.06
C ALA A 514 19.29 22.87 26.46
N ASN A 515 19.75 24.11 26.61
CA ASN A 515 18.93 25.14 27.27
C ASN A 515 18.83 26.53 26.60
N PHE A 516 19.25 26.70 25.35
CA PHE A 516 19.00 27.97 24.64
C PHE A 516 17.55 28.02 24.12
N ARG A 517 16.70 28.81 24.78
CA ARG A 517 15.31 29.06 24.34
C ARG A 517 15.29 30.12 23.24
N SER A 518 15.02 29.63 22.02
CA SER A 518 14.77 30.36 20.77
C SER A 518 13.85 31.57 20.90
N ALA A 519 14.26 32.69 20.27
CA ALA A 519 13.42 33.56 19.46
C ALA A 519 14.31 34.59 18.72
N LEU A 520 15.09 34.14 17.73
CA LEU A 520 15.73 34.88 16.62
C LEU A 520 16.67 33.86 15.94
N ASP A 521 16.85 33.88 14.62
CA ASP A 521 17.73 32.93 13.90
C ASP A 521 19.21 33.16 14.30
N VAL A 522 19.68 32.43 15.32
CA VAL A 522 21.03 32.54 15.90
C VAL A 522 21.89 31.37 15.42
N SER A 523 23.20 31.57 15.29
CA SER A 523 24.11 30.58 14.72
C SER A 523 24.08 29.23 15.44
N HIS A 524 24.56 28.19 14.76
CA HIS A 524 24.85 26.87 15.34
C HIS A 524 25.98 26.89 16.39
N PHE A 525 26.40 28.06 16.89
CA PHE A 525 27.49 28.20 17.84
C PHE A 525 27.13 29.11 19.02
N ALA A 526 27.62 28.74 20.21
CA ALA A 526 27.67 29.59 21.39
C ALA A 526 29.13 29.98 21.64
N ILE A 527 29.36 31.20 22.14
CA ILE A 527 30.68 31.60 22.63
C ILE A 527 30.71 31.33 24.13
N ARG A 528 31.59 30.41 24.57
CA ARG A 528 31.85 30.14 25.97
C ARG A 528 33.03 30.96 26.45
N ILE A 529 32.82 31.70 27.53
CA ILE A 529 33.89 32.35 28.29
C ILE A 529 34.05 31.58 29.59
N SER A 530 35.21 30.99 29.81
CA SER A 530 35.51 30.25 31.04
C SER A 530 36.65 30.91 31.81
N VAL A 531 36.45 31.11 33.10
CA VAL A 531 37.47 31.58 34.04
C VAL A 531 37.70 30.48 35.07
N ARG A 532 38.92 29.95 35.11
CA ARG A 532 39.37 28.94 36.07
C ARG A 532 40.40 29.53 37.01
N ASP A 533 40.19 29.28 38.29
CA ASP A 533 41.07 29.71 39.38
C ASP A 533 41.70 28.50 40.11
N GLU A 534 42.82 28.71 40.81
CA GLU A 534 43.41 27.74 41.76
C GLU A 534 43.10 28.10 43.21
N GLY A 535 41.88 28.59 43.47
CA GLY A 535 41.41 28.99 44.78
C GLY A 535 41.09 27.84 45.73
N LEU A 536 40.54 28.19 46.88
CA LEU A 536 40.14 27.27 47.95
C LEU A 536 39.03 26.27 47.54
N GLY A 537 38.51 26.35 46.32
CA GLY A 537 37.41 25.53 45.84
C GLY A 537 36.12 25.76 46.62
N LEU A 538 35.07 25.01 46.26
CA LEU A 538 33.72 25.07 46.80
C LEU A 538 33.23 23.66 47.14
N SER A 539 32.45 23.52 48.21
CA SER A 539 31.79 22.25 48.56
C SER A 539 30.53 22.00 47.73
N ALA A 540 30.11 20.73 47.64
CA ALA A 540 28.93 20.32 46.87
C ALA A 540 27.62 21.01 47.32
N GLU A 541 27.51 21.43 48.59
CA GLU A 541 26.36 22.17 49.13
C GLU A 541 26.39 23.67 48.79
N GLU A 542 27.55 24.20 48.41
CA GLU A 542 27.78 25.61 48.09
C GLU A 542 27.56 25.91 46.60
N VAL A 543 27.81 24.94 45.72
CA VAL A 543 27.63 25.07 44.26
C VAL A 543 26.20 25.52 43.90
N PRO A 544 25.10 24.97 44.47
CA PRO A 544 23.74 25.43 44.16
C PRO A 544 23.45 26.88 44.59
N LYS A 545 24.27 27.45 45.49
CA LYS A 545 24.07 28.78 46.09
C LYS A 545 24.92 29.87 45.41
N LEU A 546 25.76 29.52 44.43
CA LEU A 546 26.77 30.42 43.83
C LEU A 546 26.22 31.74 43.28
N PHE A 547 25.02 31.71 42.71
CA PHE A 547 24.41 32.87 42.05
C PHE A 547 23.28 33.49 42.86
N MET A 548 23.09 33.09 44.13
CA MET A 548 22.12 33.69 45.03
C MET A 548 22.66 35.00 45.64
N LYS A 549 21.79 35.99 45.82
CA LYS A 549 22.14 37.30 46.38
C LYS A 549 22.60 37.19 47.84
N PHE A 550 23.63 37.96 48.21
CA PHE A 550 24.14 38.11 49.58
C PHE A 550 24.65 36.83 50.25
N GLN A 551 24.93 35.77 49.48
CA GLN A 551 25.48 34.55 50.04
C GLN A 551 26.96 34.72 50.36
N ARG A 552 27.35 34.41 51.60
CA ARG A 552 28.75 34.30 52.01
C ARG A 552 29.13 32.81 52.00
N LEU A 553 29.90 32.42 50.99
CA LEU A 553 30.44 31.08 50.88
C LEU A 553 31.62 30.90 51.84
N SER A 554 31.97 29.66 52.19
CA SER A 554 33.01 29.36 53.18
C SER A 554 34.42 29.78 52.73
N SER A 555 34.64 29.91 51.41
CA SER A 555 35.89 30.37 50.82
C SER A 555 36.07 31.87 51.07
N ARG A 556 37.19 32.25 51.68
CA ARG A 556 37.55 33.64 51.98
C ARG A 556 38.57 34.16 50.96
N PRO A 557 38.55 35.46 50.61
CA PRO A 557 39.60 36.07 49.80
C PRO A 557 40.97 35.87 50.46
N THR A 558 41.97 35.55 49.65
CA THR A 558 43.29 35.09 50.11
C THR A 558 44.22 36.23 50.49
N GLY A 559 43.90 37.47 50.10
CA GLY A 559 44.66 38.69 50.36
C GLY A 559 43.96 39.66 51.31
N GLY A 560 42.97 39.21 52.08
CA GLY A 560 42.20 40.06 53.00
C GLY A 560 41.19 40.98 52.29
N GLU A 561 40.96 40.78 50.99
CA GLU A 561 39.95 41.54 50.27
C GLU A 561 38.56 41.19 50.75
N SER A 562 37.62 42.05 50.39
CA SER A 562 36.26 41.94 50.87
C SER A 562 35.29 41.72 49.72
N SER A 563 34.38 40.76 49.88
CA SER A 563 33.37 40.43 48.89
C SER A 563 31.99 40.92 49.33
N SER A 564 31.19 41.37 48.35
CA SER A 564 29.82 41.85 48.56
C SER A 564 28.80 40.72 48.58
N GLY A 565 29.11 39.59 47.92
CA GLY A 565 28.15 38.52 47.65
C GLY A 565 27.11 38.86 46.58
N LEU A 566 27.30 39.98 45.85
CA LEU A 566 26.39 40.41 44.77
C LEU A 566 26.96 40.15 43.36
N GLY A 567 28.28 40.11 43.20
CA GLY A 567 28.95 40.04 41.88
C GLY A 567 28.48 38.87 41.00
N LEU A 568 28.45 37.64 41.53
CA LEU A 568 27.99 36.48 40.75
C LEU A 568 26.49 36.52 40.46
N SER A 569 25.66 37.07 41.37
CA SER A 569 24.23 37.24 41.11
C SER A 569 23.96 38.28 40.01
N ILE A 570 24.76 39.34 39.94
CA ILE A 570 24.69 40.33 38.86
C ILE A 570 25.16 39.70 37.53
N VAL A 571 26.25 38.93 37.55
CA VAL A 571 26.71 38.18 36.37
C VAL A 571 25.60 37.29 35.82
N LYS A 572 24.92 36.51 36.68
CA LYS A 572 23.80 35.67 36.26
C LYS A 572 22.68 36.48 35.61
N GLN A 573 22.25 37.55 36.26
CA GLN A 573 21.16 38.39 35.74
C GLN A 573 21.52 39.06 34.41
N LEU A 574 22.74 39.57 34.26
CA LEU A 574 23.20 40.18 33.02
C LEU A 574 23.34 39.16 31.88
N VAL A 575 23.85 37.96 32.16
CA VAL A 575 23.99 36.90 31.16
C VAL A 575 22.62 36.39 30.72
N GLU A 576 21.68 36.21 31.65
CA GLU A 576 20.29 35.83 31.34
C GLU A 576 19.56 36.91 30.53
N LEU A 577 19.80 38.20 30.82
CA LEU A 577 19.29 39.30 29.98
C LEU A 577 19.78 39.20 28.53
N HIS A 578 21.05 38.80 28.32
CA HIS A 578 21.61 38.55 26.99
C HIS A 578 21.14 37.22 26.36
N GLY A 579 20.23 36.49 26.99
CA GLY A 579 19.77 35.17 26.53
C GLY A 579 20.81 34.05 26.70
N GLY A 580 21.87 34.30 27.48
CA GLY A 580 22.95 33.37 27.80
C GLY A 580 22.67 32.51 29.03
N THR A 581 23.57 31.57 29.32
CA THR A 581 23.55 30.76 30.55
C THR A 581 24.86 30.86 31.32
N VAL A 582 24.79 30.80 32.65
CA VAL A 582 25.98 30.79 33.52
C VAL A 582 26.04 29.50 34.33
N SER A 583 27.24 28.94 34.48
CA SER A 583 27.51 27.76 35.29
C SER A 583 28.80 27.92 36.11
N GLY A 584 28.90 27.18 37.20
CA GLY A 584 30.08 27.15 38.06
C GLY A 584 30.28 25.75 38.64
N SER A 585 31.51 25.26 38.59
CA SER A 585 31.90 23.94 39.09
C SER A 585 33.20 23.99 39.87
N SER A 586 33.36 23.12 40.86
CA SER A 586 34.57 22.98 41.67
C SER A 586 34.77 21.51 42.01
N GLU A 587 36.01 21.02 41.91
CA GLU A 587 36.37 19.63 42.22
C GLU A 587 36.52 19.34 43.72
N GLY A 588 36.17 20.31 44.58
CA GLY A 588 36.22 20.23 46.02
C GLY A 588 37.20 21.23 46.65
N LYS A 589 37.23 21.28 47.98
CA LYS A 589 38.07 22.25 48.69
C LYS A 589 39.56 22.07 48.34
N GLY A 590 40.21 23.18 48.00
CA GLY A 590 41.63 23.28 47.67
C GLY A 590 42.01 22.99 46.21
N LYS A 591 41.03 22.74 45.32
CA LYS A 591 41.27 22.37 43.91
C LYS A 591 40.89 23.44 42.88
N GLY A 592 40.56 24.65 43.33
CA GLY A 592 40.11 25.72 42.45
C GLY A 592 38.66 25.57 41.96
N SER A 593 38.17 26.59 41.26
CA SER A 593 36.84 26.60 40.66
C SER A 593 36.88 27.03 39.19
N VAL A 594 35.88 26.62 38.42
CA VAL A 594 35.67 27.03 37.03
C VAL A 594 34.30 27.69 36.93
N PHE A 595 34.25 28.91 36.39
CA PHE A 595 33.03 29.63 36.08
C PHE A 595 32.94 29.84 34.58
N SER A 596 31.84 29.40 33.97
CA SER A 596 31.63 29.48 32.53
C SER A 596 30.34 30.22 32.21
N ILE A 597 30.40 31.11 31.24
CA ILE A 597 29.22 31.75 30.65
C ILE A 597 29.13 31.36 29.18
N ASP A 598 27.93 31.01 28.74
CA ASP A 598 27.63 30.68 27.35
C ASP A 598 26.73 31.77 26.78
N LEU A 599 27.24 32.45 25.76
CA LEU A 599 26.50 33.49 25.04
C LEU A 599 26.08 32.97 23.66
N PRO A 600 24.86 33.26 23.21
CA PRO A 600 24.43 32.86 21.87
C PRO A 600 25.19 33.68 20.81
N ALA A 601 25.86 33.01 19.86
CA ALA A 601 26.56 33.68 18.76
C ALA A 601 25.63 33.78 17.54
N PHE A 602 25.58 34.90 16.81
CA PHE A 602 24.84 35.01 15.53
C PHE A 602 25.87 35.00 14.38
N THR A 603 25.71 34.14 13.37
CA THR A 603 26.64 34.03 12.22
C THR A 603 25.92 34.36 10.93
N ASN A 604 26.19 35.57 10.43
CA ASN A 604 26.34 35.99 9.01
C ASN A 604 25.60 37.28 8.65
N LEU A 605 26.21 38.42 8.97
CA LEU A 605 26.15 39.61 8.13
C LEU A 605 27.29 39.56 7.09
N ARG A 606 27.07 38.79 6.02
CA ARG A 606 27.80 39.04 4.77
C ARG A 606 27.04 38.82 3.47
N ASN A 607 25.76 38.43 3.50
CA ASN A 607 24.92 38.36 2.30
C ASN A 607 23.48 38.91 2.43
N ALA A 608 23.06 39.42 3.59
CA ALA A 608 21.69 39.92 3.80
C ALA A 608 21.49 41.42 3.48
N ALA A 609 22.34 42.01 2.63
CA ALA A 609 22.21 43.41 2.19
C ALA A 609 21.53 43.56 0.82
N ARG A 610 20.81 42.54 0.32
CA ARG A 610 20.22 42.60 -1.04
C ARG A 610 18.74 42.32 -1.20
N GLU A 611 18.00 41.86 -0.19
CA GLU A 611 16.55 41.64 -0.35
C GLU A 611 15.78 42.09 0.89
N ALA A 612 15.58 43.40 1.02
CA ALA A 612 14.56 44.00 1.85
C ALA A 612 14.15 45.36 1.27
N VAL A 613 13.57 45.34 0.07
CA VAL A 613 12.67 46.40 -0.38
C VAL A 613 11.30 45.75 -0.53
N PRO A 614 10.33 46.01 0.36
CA PRO A 614 8.95 45.63 0.13
C PRO A 614 8.33 46.62 -0.86
N GLU A 615 7.84 46.13 -2.01
CA GLU A 615 6.89 46.87 -2.85
C GLU A 615 5.62 47.20 -2.05
N PRO A 616 4.98 48.37 -2.26
CA PRO A 616 3.77 48.73 -1.55
C PRO A 616 2.54 47.98 -2.09
N ALA A 617 1.68 47.60 -1.14
CA ALA A 617 0.40 46.93 -1.33
C ALA A 617 -0.54 47.64 -2.32
N ALA A 618 -1.10 46.87 -3.25
CA ALA A 618 -2.18 47.28 -4.12
C ALA A 618 -3.50 47.43 -3.33
N GLN A 619 -4.03 48.65 -3.31
CA GLN A 619 -5.42 48.92 -2.95
C GLN A 619 -6.34 48.61 -4.13
N GLY A 620 -7.40 47.83 -3.88
CA GLY A 620 -8.52 47.70 -4.80
C GLY A 620 -9.44 48.92 -4.74
N GLY A 621 -9.97 49.33 -5.89
CA GLY A 621 -10.93 50.42 -6.00
C GLY A 621 -11.34 50.79 -7.43
N ALA A 622 -12.20 49.95 -8.01
CA ALA A 622 -13.28 50.18 -8.98
C ALA A 622 -13.31 51.38 -9.99
N THR A 623 -13.91 51.06 -11.14
CA THR A 623 -14.74 51.85 -12.09
C THR A 623 -14.12 52.37 -13.39
N GLY A 624 -14.75 51.97 -14.51
CA GLY A 624 -15.27 52.92 -15.51
C GLY A 624 -14.53 53.12 -16.84
N GLY A 625 -14.97 52.38 -17.87
CA GLY A 625 -15.34 52.92 -19.21
C GLY A 625 -14.27 53.47 -20.15
N ALA A 626 -14.04 52.77 -21.26
CA ALA A 626 -14.37 53.18 -22.64
C ALA A 626 -14.11 52.02 -23.60
#